data_AF-A0A3C0KZR8-F1
#
_entry.id   AF-A0A3C0KZR8-F1
#
_cell.length_a   1.000
_cell.length_b   1.000
_cell.length_c   1.000
_cell.angle_alpha   90.00
_cell.angle_beta   90.00
_cell.angle_gamma   90.00
#
_symmetry.space_group_name_H-M   'P 1'
#
loop_
_entity.id
_entity.type
_entity.pdbx_description
1 polymer ?
#
loop_
_entity_poly.entity_id
_entity_poly.type
_entity_poly.pdbx_seq_one_letter_code
_entity_poly.pdbx_strand_id
1 'polypeptide(L)'
;QCQETARRVAHALGLTKDQWSVAFQSKFGPAAWLTPATIDQMRAFPTAGKKDLLVICPGFSVDCLETIEEIKVENQDAFLAAGGDAFQYVKALNATQDHVALMVALVEEHLFDRELRGRTPPRVNLNQF
;
A
#
# COMPACT_ATOMS: atom_id res chain seq x y z
N GLN A 1 2.62 9.70 -7.32
CA GLN A 1 3.55 8.72 -6.72
C GLN A 1 2.83 7.42 -6.35
N CYS A 2 1.82 7.42 -5.47
CA CYS A 2 1.09 6.19 -5.09
C CYS A 2 0.51 5.38 -6.27
N GLN A 3 -0.04 6.06 -7.29
CA GLN A 3 -0.52 5.39 -8.51
C GLN A 3 0.59 4.66 -9.29
N GLU A 4 1.80 5.24 -9.32
CA GLU A 4 2.95 4.61 -10.00
C GLU A 4 3.46 3.41 -9.19
N THR A 5 3.48 3.50 -7.85
CA THR A 5 3.76 2.36 -6.99
C THR A 5 2.76 1.23 -7.22
N ALA A 6 1.45 1.53 -7.23
CA ALA A 6 0.41 0.54 -7.50
C ALA A 6 0.57 -0.11 -8.88
N ARG A 7 0.86 0.68 -9.92
CA ARG A 7 1.12 0.17 -11.28
C ARG A 7 2.32 -0.78 -11.31
N ARG A 8 3.40 -0.46 -10.59
CA ARG A 8 4.61 -1.30 -10.52
C ARG A 8 4.36 -2.60 -9.76
N VAL A 9 3.59 -2.55 -8.67
CA VAL A 9 3.17 -3.76 -7.93
C VAL A 9 2.32 -4.66 -8.83
N ALA A 10 1.30 -4.12 -9.49
CA ALA A 10 0.46 -4.88 -10.41
C ALA A 10 1.27 -5.52 -11.55
N HIS A 11 2.22 -4.77 -12.12
CA HIS A 11 3.13 -5.30 -13.13
C HIS A 11 4.01 -6.44 -12.60
N ALA A 12 4.59 -6.29 -11.40
CA ALA A 12 5.44 -7.31 -10.78
C ALA A 12 4.65 -8.60 -10.47
N LEU A 13 3.35 -8.48 -10.17
CA LEU A 13 2.43 -9.61 -9.94
C LEU A 13 1.83 -10.18 -11.24
N GLY A 14 2.13 -9.61 -12.42
CA GLY A 14 1.59 -10.07 -13.70
C GLY A 14 0.09 -9.81 -13.88
N LEU A 15 -0.48 -8.83 -13.18
CA LEU A 15 -1.92 -8.54 -13.23
C LEU A 15 -2.31 -7.79 -14.51
N THR A 16 -3.43 -8.18 -15.11
CA THR A 16 -4.07 -7.46 -16.22
C THR A 16 -4.80 -6.21 -15.73
N LYS A 17 -5.16 -5.30 -16.63
CA LYS A 17 -5.79 -4.00 -16.28
C LYS A 17 -7.14 -4.14 -15.57
N ASP A 18 -7.84 -5.25 -15.78
CA ASP A 18 -9.14 -5.57 -15.19
C ASP A 18 -9.04 -6.21 -13.79
N GLN A 19 -7.86 -6.70 -13.41
CA GLN A 19 -7.61 -7.39 -12.15
C GLN A 19 -7.22 -6.47 -10.98
N TRP A 20 -7.01 -5.17 -11.21
CA TRP A 20 -6.67 -4.23 -10.15
C TRP A 20 -7.22 -2.82 -10.42
N SER A 21 -7.29 -2.01 -9.38
CA SER A 21 -7.73 -0.61 -9.45
C SER A 21 -7.10 0.22 -8.33
N VAL A 22 -7.19 1.55 -8.44
CA VAL A 22 -6.75 2.48 -7.39
C VAL A 22 -7.94 3.33 -6.93
N ALA A 23 -8.04 3.52 -5.62
CA ALA A 23 -8.99 4.42 -4.98
C ALA A 23 -8.30 5.23 -3.88
N PHE A 24 -9.00 6.23 -3.36
CA PHE A 24 -8.48 7.19 -2.39
C PHE A 24 -9.35 7.21 -1.14
N GLN A 25 -8.71 7.10 0.02
CA GLN A 25 -9.35 7.02 1.34
C GLN A 25 -9.41 8.38 2.05
N SER A 26 -10.00 8.39 3.25
CA SER A 26 -9.93 9.48 4.22
C SER A 26 -10.39 10.85 3.69
N LYS A 27 -11.53 10.86 2.98
CA LYS A 27 -12.18 12.11 2.59
C LYS A 27 -12.74 12.80 3.84
N PHE A 28 -12.34 14.04 4.10
CA PHE A 28 -12.79 14.82 5.25
C PHE A 28 -13.40 16.18 4.85
N GLY A 29 -14.58 16.48 5.40
CA GLY A 29 -15.25 17.77 5.15
C GLY A 29 -15.78 17.93 3.72
N PRO A 30 -16.31 19.13 3.38
CA PRO A 30 -17.10 19.35 2.17
C PRO A 30 -16.27 19.67 0.91
N ALA A 31 -14.94 19.78 1.03
CA ALA A 31 -14.08 20.13 -0.10
C ALA A 31 -14.03 19.02 -1.16
N ALA A 32 -13.62 19.35 -2.38
CA ALA A 32 -13.41 18.36 -3.43
C ALA A 32 -12.17 17.51 -3.11
N TRP A 33 -12.36 16.19 -3.03
CA TRP A 33 -11.31 15.20 -2.79
C TRP A 33 -11.00 14.37 -4.04
N LEU A 34 -9.86 13.67 -4.01
CA LEU A 34 -9.50 12.70 -5.05
C LEU A 34 -10.56 11.60 -5.17
N THR A 35 -10.73 11.12 -6.40
CA THR A 35 -11.70 10.08 -6.76
C THR A 35 -11.01 8.99 -7.59
N PRO A 36 -11.50 7.74 -7.54
CA PRO A 36 -12.67 7.27 -6.80
C PRO A 36 -12.43 7.14 -5.29
N ALA A 37 -13.49 7.30 -4.48
CA ALA A 37 -13.39 7.09 -3.03
C ALA A 37 -13.33 5.58 -2.72
N THR A 38 -12.46 5.16 -1.80
CA THR A 38 -12.33 3.74 -1.43
C THR A 38 -13.67 3.18 -0.94
N ILE A 39 -14.34 3.88 -0.01
CA ILE A 39 -15.61 3.41 0.57
C ILE A 39 -16.73 3.25 -0.47
N ASP A 40 -16.76 4.12 -1.48
CA ASP A 40 -17.74 4.04 -2.56
C ASP A 40 -17.46 2.85 -3.48
N GLN A 41 -16.17 2.56 -3.73
CA GLN A 41 -15.77 1.38 -4.50
C GLN A 41 -16.12 0.08 -3.76
N MET A 42 -15.90 0.02 -2.44
CA MET A 42 -16.25 -1.17 -1.64
C MET A 42 -17.75 -1.50 -1.74
N ARG A 43 -18.61 -0.49 -1.75
CA ARG A 43 -20.06 -0.69 -1.92
C ARG A 43 -20.46 -1.10 -3.35
N ALA A 44 -19.69 -0.69 -4.35
CA ALA A 44 -20.00 -0.92 -5.76
C ALA A 44 -19.42 -2.21 -6.33
N PHE A 45 -18.29 -2.69 -5.81
CA PHE A 45 -17.60 -3.85 -6.36
C PHE A 45 -18.41 -5.15 -6.36
N PRO A 46 -19.13 -5.52 -5.28
CA PRO A 46 -19.91 -6.76 -5.27
C PRO A 46 -20.99 -6.82 -6.35
N THR A 47 -21.70 -5.69 -6.57
CA THR A 47 -22.76 -5.60 -7.59
C THR A 47 -22.19 -5.61 -9.01
N ALA A 48 -20.93 -5.21 -9.17
CA ALA A 48 -20.16 -5.34 -10.41
C ALA A 48 -19.50 -6.73 -10.58
N GLY A 49 -19.80 -7.70 -9.72
CA GLY A 49 -19.28 -9.08 -9.79
C GLY A 49 -17.87 -9.27 -9.22
N LYS A 50 -17.27 -8.24 -8.61
CA LYS A 50 -15.98 -8.33 -7.94
C LYS A 50 -16.20 -8.66 -6.47
N LYS A 51 -16.19 -9.95 -6.14
CA LYS A 51 -16.57 -10.45 -4.81
C LYS A 51 -15.41 -10.89 -3.92
N ASP A 52 -14.21 -11.01 -4.49
CA ASP A 52 -12.98 -11.32 -3.75
C ASP A 52 -11.97 -10.19 -3.93
N LEU A 53 -11.56 -9.57 -2.82
CA LEU A 53 -10.65 -8.42 -2.83
C LEU A 53 -9.42 -8.65 -1.96
N LEU A 54 -8.27 -8.30 -2.53
CA LEU A 54 -7.03 -8.07 -1.81
C LEU A 54 -6.72 -6.57 -1.85
N VAL A 55 -6.49 -5.95 -0.69
CA VAL A 55 -6.27 -4.50 -0.57
C VAL A 55 -4.90 -4.23 0.03
N ILE A 56 -4.14 -3.36 -0.64
CA ILE A 56 -2.86 -2.81 -0.16
C ILE A 56 -2.97 -1.29 -0.01
N CYS A 57 -2.17 -0.71 0.87
CA CYS A 57 -2.09 0.75 1.08
C CYS A 57 -0.69 1.27 0.75
N PRO A 58 -0.31 1.42 -0.54
CA PRO A 58 1.05 1.78 -0.93
C PRO A 58 1.46 3.22 -0.56
N GLY A 59 0.55 4.01 0.01
CA GLY A 59 0.86 5.32 0.61
C GLY A 59 1.45 5.23 2.02
N PHE A 60 1.42 4.06 2.65
CA PHE A 60 1.92 3.82 4.00
C PHE A 60 2.88 2.62 4.00
N SER A 61 4.10 2.82 4.52
CA SER A 61 5.08 1.73 4.70
C SER A 61 4.93 1.01 6.04
N VAL A 62 4.21 1.60 6.99
CA VAL A 62 3.91 1.06 8.33
C VAL A 62 2.43 1.23 8.59
N ASP A 63 1.82 0.26 9.29
CA ASP A 63 0.42 0.33 9.64
C ASP A 63 0.14 1.48 10.61
N CYS A 64 -0.99 2.14 10.39
CA CYS A 64 -1.49 3.25 11.18
C CYS A 64 -3.01 3.10 11.38
N LEU A 65 -3.65 4.04 12.08
CA LEU A 65 -5.09 3.97 12.36
C LEU A 65 -5.90 3.84 11.07
N GLU A 66 -5.51 4.59 10.05
CA GLU A 66 -6.18 4.60 8.76
C GLU A 66 -6.09 3.24 8.04
N THR A 67 -4.97 2.51 8.16
CA THR A 67 -4.88 1.20 7.50
C THR A 67 -5.59 0.09 8.28
N ILE A 68 -5.50 0.10 9.62
CA ILE A 68 -6.03 -0.99 10.45
C ILE A 68 -7.49 -0.83 10.82
N GLU A 69 -7.99 0.39 10.93
CA GLU A 69 -9.39 0.67 11.29
C GLU A 69 -10.19 1.02 10.03
N GLU A 70 -9.83 2.08 9.32
CA GLU A 70 -10.60 2.54 8.15
C GLU A 70 -10.57 1.47 7.03
N ILE A 71 -9.39 1.01 6.61
CA ILE A 71 -9.31 0.05 5.49
C ILE A 71 -9.68 -1.37 5.90
N LYS A 72 -9.08 -1.88 6.98
CA LYS A 72 -9.28 -3.29 7.36
C LYS A 72 -10.62 -3.54 8.05
N VAL A 73 -11.19 -2.60 8.81
CA VAL A 73 -12.48 -2.81 9.49
C VAL A 73 -13.60 -2.16 8.70
N GLU A 74 -13.64 -0.83 8.61
CA GLU A 74 -14.80 -0.13 8.06
C GLU A 74 -15.06 -0.46 6.57
N ASN A 75 -14.01 -0.48 5.75
CA ASN A 75 -14.13 -0.78 4.32
C ASN A 75 -14.38 -2.27 4.06
N GLN A 76 -13.83 -3.16 4.89
CA GLN A 76 -14.17 -4.59 4.85
C GLN A 76 -15.65 -4.81 5.15
N ASP A 77 -16.16 -4.21 6.22
CA ASP A 77 -17.56 -4.32 6.61
C ASP A 77 -18.48 -3.77 5.52
N ALA A 78 -18.14 -2.62 4.94
CA ALA A 78 -18.91 -2.04 3.84
C ALA A 78 -18.94 -2.95 2.59
N PHE A 79 -17.83 -3.61 2.27
CA PHE A 79 -17.74 -4.54 1.15
C PHE A 79 -18.56 -5.81 1.38
N LEU A 80 -18.42 -6.43 2.56
CA LEU A 80 -19.16 -7.63 2.92
C LEU A 80 -20.67 -7.36 3.03
N ALA A 81 -21.05 -6.23 3.62
CA ALA A 81 -22.46 -5.80 3.71
C ALA A 81 -23.08 -5.55 2.33
N ALA A 82 -22.28 -5.16 1.33
CA ALA A 82 -22.73 -4.98 -0.06
C ALA A 82 -22.79 -6.30 -0.86
N GLY A 83 -22.47 -7.45 -0.25
CA GLY A 83 -22.58 -8.78 -0.87
C GLY A 83 -21.27 -9.33 -1.44
N GLY A 84 -20.12 -8.81 -0.97
CA GLY A 84 -18.81 -9.40 -1.24
C GLY A 84 -18.60 -10.70 -0.46
N ASP A 85 -17.77 -11.60 -1.01
CA ASP A 85 -17.54 -12.93 -0.45
C ASP A 85 -16.25 -12.97 0.39
N ALA A 86 -15.16 -12.36 -0.09
CA ALA A 86 -13.89 -12.29 0.63
C ALA A 86 -13.22 -10.92 0.52
N PHE A 87 -12.70 -10.43 1.64
CA PHE A 87 -11.90 -9.21 1.71
C PHE A 87 -10.68 -9.48 2.58
N GLN A 88 -9.50 -9.12 2.07
CA GLN A 88 -8.26 -9.23 2.80
C GLN A 88 -7.42 -7.96 2.66
N TYR A 89 -7.19 -7.30 3.79
CA TYR A 89 -6.15 -6.28 3.90
C TYR A 89 -4.77 -6.94 4.02
N VAL A 90 -3.84 -6.53 3.17
CA VAL A 90 -2.42 -6.88 3.25
C VAL A 90 -1.73 -5.85 4.10
N LYS A 91 -1.16 -6.31 5.23
CA LYS A 91 -0.42 -5.46 6.17
C LYS A 91 0.66 -4.66 5.45
N ALA A 92 0.90 -3.44 5.94
CA ALA A 92 2.04 -2.66 5.52
C ALA A 92 3.36 -3.40 5.80
N LEU A 93 4.46 -2.90 5.24
CA LEU A 93 5.77 -3.53 5.38
C LEU A 93 6.24 -3.61 6.84
N ASN A 94 5.84 -2.66 7.69
CA ASN A 94 6.12 -2.67 9.12
C ASN A 94 7.61 -2.90 9.42
N ALA A 95 7.96 -3.66 10.47
CA ALA A 95 9.34 -3.99 10.83
C ALA A 95 9.86 -5.26 10.13
N THR A 96 9.43 -5.55 8.90
CA THR A 96 9.97 -6.68 8.14
C THR A 96 11.44 -6.46 7.80
N GLN A 97 12.21 -7.55 7.75
CA GLN A 97 13.64 -7.49 7.43
C GLN A 97 13.90 -6.81 6.08
N ASP A 98 13.09 -7.10 5.06
CA ASP A 98 13.20 -6.49 3.73
C ASP A 98 12.98 -4.98 3.75
N HIS A 99 12.04 -4.49 4.57
CA HIS A 99 11.80 -3.06 4.70
C HIS A 99 12.95 -2.36 5.42
N VAL A 100 13.47 -2.96 6.50
CA VAL A 100 14.65 -2.44 7.20
C VAL A 100 15.85 -2.41 6.25
N ALA A 101 16.08 -3.49 5.49
CA ALA A 101 17.14 -3.58 4.50
C ALA A 101 17.02 -2.50 3.42
N LEU A 102 15.80 -2.26 2.91
CA LEU A 102 15.53 -1.19 1.96
C LEU A 102 15.85 0.20 2.54
N MET A 103 15.41 0.48 3.77
CA MET A 103 15.68 1.75 4.43
C MET A 103 17.18 1.97 4.65
N VAL A 104 17.91 0.94 5.07
CA VAL A 104 19.38 0.99 5.17
C VAL A 104 20.00 1.30 3.81
N ALA A 105 19.63 0.55 2.76
CA ALA A 105 20.19 0.76 1.43
C ALA A 105 19.96 2.19 0.89
N LEU A 106 18.77 2.76 1.12
CA LEU A 106 18.46 4.15 0.74
C LEU A 106 19.29 5.16 1.53
N VAL A 107 19.47 4.94 2.83
CA VAL A 107 20.32 5.80 3.67
C VAL A 107 21.78 5.72 3.22
N GLU A 108 22.29 4.53 2.96
CA GLU A 108 23.65 4.32 2.45
C GLU A 108 23.82 5.04 1.10
N GLU A 109 22.92 4.81 0.14
CA GLU A 109 22.96 5.48 -1.16
C GLU A 109 23.04 7.01 -1.01
N HIS A 110 22.20 7.60 -0.17
CA HIS A 110 22.13 9.06 -0.04
C HIS A 110 23.23 9.69 0.83
N LEU A 111 23.78 8.96 1.80
CA LEU A 111 24.91 9.42 2.61
C LEU A 111 26.23 9.29 1.83
N PHE A 112 26.43 8.16 1.14
CA PHE A 112 27.69 7.91 0.42
C PHE A 112 27.79 8.68 -0.89
N ASP A 113 26.67 9.03 -1.53
CA ASP A 113 26.67 9.90 -2.72
C ASP A 113 26.99 11.37 -2.38
N ARG A 114 26.71 11.82 -1.14
CA ARG A 114 26.96 13.21 -0.71
C ARG A 114 28.30 13.44 -0.03
N GLU A 115 28.82 12.49 0.74
CA GLU A 115 30.05 12.71 1.54
C GLU A 115 31.29 11.97 1.02
N LEU A 116 31.18 10.97 0.14
CA LEU A 116 32.29 10.04 -0.12
C LEU A 116 32.44 9.60 -1.59
N ARG A 117 32.58 10.56 -2.52
CA ARG A 117 33.13 10.25 -3.85
C ARG A 117 34.52 9.62 -3.69
N GLY A 118 34.59 8.29 -3.74
CA GLY A 118 35.84 7.51 -3.72
C GLY A 118 36.09 6.60 -2.50
N ARG A 119 35.14 6.40 -1.58
CA ARG A 119 35.30 5.39 -0.50
C ARG A 119 34.28 4.26 -0.62
N THR A 120 34.75 3.03 -0.36
CA THR A 120 33.89 1.83 -0.33
C THR A 120 32.98 1.88 0.90
N PRO A 121 31.65 1.71 0.74
CA PRO A 121 30.72 1.74 1.87
C PRO A 121 30.96 0.53 2.82
N PRO A 122 30.83 0.72 4.14
CA PRO A 122 30.84 -0.38 5.11
C PRO A 122 29.60 -1.25 4.88
N ARG A 123 29.77 -2.58 4.90
CA ARG A 123 28.64 -3.51 4.81
C ARG A 123 27.88 -3.53 6.13
N VAL A 124 26.62 -3.11 6.13
CA VAL A 124 25.72 -3.32 7.28
C VAL A 124 25.34 -4.80 7.37
N ASN A 125 25.54 -5.38 8.55
CA ASN A 125 25.13 -6.76 8.85
C ASN A 125 23.72 -6.76 9.46
N LEU A 126 22.72 -7.13 8.66
CA LEU A 126 21.32 -7.16 9.07
C LEU A 126 20.98 -8.26 10.09
N ASN A 127 21.87 -9.22 10.34
CA ASN A 127 21.67 -10.26 11.37
C ASN A 127 21.87 -9.76 12.82
N GLN A 128 22.09 -8.46 13.01
CA GLN A 128 22.27 -7.84 14.33
C GLN A 128 21.03 -7.08 14.84
N PHE A 129 19.91 -7.16 14.11
CA PHE A 129 18.62 -6.57 14.49
C PHE A 129 17.54 -7.63 14.69
#